data_AF-A0A9D2QYE4-F1
#
_entry.id   AF-A0A9D2QYE4-F1
#
_cell.length_a   1.000
_cell.length_b   1.000
_cell.length_c   1.000
_cell.angle_alpha   90.00
_cell.angle_beta   90.00
_cell.angle_gamma   90.00
#
_symmetry.space_group_name_H-M   'P 1'
#
loop_
_entity.id
_entity.type
_entity.pdbx_description
1 polymer ?
#
loop_
_entity_poly.entity_id
_entity_poly.type
_entity_poly.pdbx_seq_one_letter_code
_entity_poly.pdbx_strand_id
1 'polypeptide(L)'
;MDDPKMYKKLLKQYPEIVSKEQFRIMCHISKRTACYLLQSGLIPCIQTGKKSCSYKIRMKDIIHYMKLREKYPGRYKPPKGYYMDTSSTSHWLAMQNRELPPDV
;
A
#
# COMPACT_ATOMS: atom_id res chain seq x y z
N MET A 1 6.84 16.49 7.83
CA MET A 1 7.52 17.20 6.70
C MET A 1 6.40 17.64 5.77
N ASP A 2 5.72 18.71 6.17
CA ASP A 2 4.43 19.11 5.62
C ASP A 2 4.59 20.32 4.72
N ASP A 3 5.18 20.11 3.54
CA ASP A 3 5.21 21.15 2.52
C ASP A 3 4.16 20.85 1.44
N PRO A 4 3.01 21.56 1.43
CA PRO A 4 1.95 21.39 0.44
C PRO A 4 2.44 21.53 -1.01
N LYS A 5 3.57 22.22 -1.23
CA LYS A 5 4.18 22.37 -2.55
C LYS A 5 4.76 21.07 -3.09
N MET A 6 5.31 20.19 -2.25
CA MET A 6 5.87 18.91 -2.68
C MET A 6 4.77 18.01 -3.26
N TYR A 7 3.62 17.93 -2.58
CA TYR A 7 2.48 17.13 -3.03
C TYR A 7 1.88 17.64 -4.35
N LYS A 8 1.78 18.97 -4.53
CA LYS A 8 1.37 19.57 -5.81
C LYS A 8 2.36 19.26 -6.94
N LYS A 9 3.67 19.22 -6.64
CA LYS A 9 4.72 18.90 -7.62
C LYS A 9 4.72 17.42 -8.03
N LEU A 10 4.36 16.52 -7.11
CA LEU A 10 4.17 15.10 -7.40
C LEU A 10 2.96 14.86 -8.32
N LEU A 11 1.83 15.52 -8.06
CA LEU A 11 0.64 15.44 -8.91
C LEU A 11 0.87 15.93 -10.35
N LYS A 12 1.83 16.84 -10.55
CA LYS A 12 2.17 17.37 -11.88
C LYS A 12 3.15 16.46 -12.66
N GLN A 13 3.95 15.67 -11.96
CA GLN A 13 5.03 14.85 -12.55
C GLN A 13 4.63 13.39 -12.82
N TYR A 14 3.65 12.87 -12.09
CA TYR A 14 3.23 11.47 -12.21
C TYR A 14 1.82 11.35 -12.80
N PRO A 15 1.54 10.26 -13.53
CA PRO A 15 0.19 9.99 -14.02
C PRO A 15 -0.80 9.84 -12.86
N GLU A 16 -2.08 10.10 -13.13
CA GLU A 16 -3.15 10.00 -12.12
C GLU A 16 -3.24 8.59 -11.51
N ILE A 17 -2.88 7.58 -12.29
CA ILE A 17 -2.80 6.18 -11.89
C ILE A 17 -1.35 5.74 -11.92
N VAL A 18 -0.88 5.18 -10.81
CA VAL A 18 0.48 4.65 -10.68
C VAL A 18 0.49 3.15 -10.46
N SER A 19 1.62 2.52 -10.81
CA SER A 19 1.85 1.11 -10.56
C SER A 19 2.30 0.83 -9.13
N LYS A 20 2.23 -0.43 -8.69
CA LYS A 20 2.79 -0.89 -7.41
C LYS A 20 4.27 -0.51 -7.24
N GLU A 21 5.05 -0.58 -8.31
CA GLU A 21 6.49 -0.32 -8.24
C GLU A 21 6.77 1.17 -8.05
N GLN A 22 6.03 2.04 -8.75
CA GLN A 22 6.10 3.48 -8.53
C GLN A 22 5.65 3.85 -7.11
N PHE A 23 4.57 3.25 -6.62
CA PHE A 23 4.11 3.42 -5.24
C PHE A 23 5.19 3.04 -4.21
N ARG A 24 5.87 1.91 -4.41
CA ARG A 24 6.99 1.47 -3.56
C ARG A 24 8.10 2.50 -3.48
N ILE A 25 8.50 3.04 -4.64
CA ILE A 25 9.56 4.06 -4.75
C ILE A 25 9.14 5.35 -4.05
N MET A 26 7.93 5.87 -4.33
CA MET A 26 7.44 7.13 -3.75
C MET A 26 7.28 7.08 -2.24
N CYS A 27 6.81 5.96 -1.69
CA CYS A 27 6.58 5.82 -0.25
C CYS A 27 7.80 5.30 0.53
N HIS A 28 8.91 5.00 -0.15
CA HIS A 28 10.14 4.43 0.46
C HIS A 28 9.86 3.22 1.35
N ILE A 29 9.05 2.29 0.84
CA ILE A 29 8.69 1.06 1.57
C ILE A 29 9.25 -0.18 0.88
N SER A 30 9.32 -1.28 1.64
CA SER A 30 9.72 -2.57 1.07
C SER A 30 8.65 -3.11 0.09
N LYS A 31 9.07 -3.98 -0.82
CA LYS A 31 8.15 -4.70 -1.73
C LYS A 31 7.06 -5.46 -0.96
N ARG A 32 7.42 -6.06 0.19
CA ARG A 32 6.51 -6.86 1.02
C ARG A 32 5.49 -5.99 1.75
N THR A 33 5.90 -4.81 2.22
CA THR A 33 5.00 -3.81 2.81
C THR A 33 4.05 -3.22 1.77
N ALA A 34 4.54 -2.94 0.55
CA ALA A 34 3.68 -2.48 -0.54
C ALA A 34 2.60 -3.51 -0.89
N CYS A 35 2.97 -4.80 -1.00
CA CYS A 35 1.99 -5.87 -1.20
C CYS A 35 0.99 -5.94 -0.03
N TYR A 36 1.47 -5.90 1.22
CA TYR A 36 0.60 -5.90 2.40
C TYR A 36 -0.49 -4.83 2.33
N LEU A 37 -0.09 -3.58 2.08
CA LEU A 37 -0.99 -2.42 2.08
C LEU A 37 -2.06 -2.53 0.98
N LEU A 38 -1.69 -3.06 -0.18
CA LEU A 38 -2.60 -3.20 -1.31
C LEU A 38 -3.51 -4.42 -1.17
N GLN A 39 -3.00 -5.53 -0.63
CA GLN A 39 -3.79 -6.75 -0.42
C GLN A 39 -4.73 -6.65 0.79
N SER A 40 -4.33 -5.93 1.84
CA SER A 40 -5.19 -5.67 3.01
C SER A 40 -6.25 -4.60 2.78
N GLY A 41 -6.25 -3.94 1.62
CA GLY A 41 -7.19 -2.84 1.33
C GLY A 41 -6.92 -1.55 2.10
N LEU A 42 -5.82 -1.45 2.86
CA LEU A 42 -5.42 -0.23 3.57
C LEU A 42 -5.17 0.95 2.62
N ILE A 43 -4.86 0.65 1.35
CA ILE A 43 -4.77 1.62 0.26
C ILE A 43 -5.69 1.16 -0.87
N PRO A 44 -6.68 1.97 -1.26
CA PRO A 44 -7.55 1.67 -2.39
C PRO A 44 -6.74 1.41 -3.66
N CYS A 45 -6.99 0.28 -4.30
CA CYS A 45 -6.34 -0.08 -5.56
C CYS A 45 -7.27 -0.89 -6.46
N ILE A 46 -7.10 -0.72 -7.77
CA ILE A 46 -7.82 -1.49 -8.79
C ILE A 46 -6.89 -2.60 -9.28
N GLN A 47 -7.34 -3.85 -9.18
CA GLN A 47 -6.63 -5.01 -9.72
C GLN A 47 -7.19 -5.38 -11.10
N THR A 48 -6.31 -5.56 -12.08
CA THR A 48 -6.71 -5.86 -13.47
C THR A 48 -6.90 -7.37 -13.74
N GLY A 49 -7.06 -8.21 -12.71
CA GLY A 49 -7.37 -9.65 -12.84
C GLY A 49 -6.29 -10.58 -13.41
N LYS A 50 -5.11 -10.07 -13.82
CA LYS A 50 -4.00 -10.90 -14.32
C LYS A 50 -3.17 -11.51 -13.17
N LYS A 51 -2.65 -12.73 -13.35
CA LYS A 51 -1.88 -13.51 -12.35
C LYS A 51 -0.74 -12.72 -11.69
N SER A 52 -0.09 -11.80 -12.42
CA SER A 52 0.94 -10.90 -11.91
C SER A 52 0.42 -9.50 -11.53
N CYS A 53 -0.76 -9.43 -10.90
CA CYS A 53 -1.32 -8.26 -10.19
C CYS A 53 -0.82 -6.88 -10.68
N SER A 54 -1.33 -6.41 -11.82
CA SER A 54 -1.23 -4.99 -12.18
C SER A 54 -2.16 -4.20 -11.26
N TYR A 55 -1.60 -3.74 -10.14
CA TYR A 55 -2.24 -2.78 -9.24
C TYR A 55 -2.20 -1.40 -9.90
N LYS A 56 -3.37 -0.79 -9.98
CA LYS A 56 -3.58 0.60 -10.38
C LYS A 56 -4.00 1.37 -9.15
N ILE A 57 -3.15 2.27 -8.67
CA ILE A 57 -3.37 3.04 -7.45
C ILE A 57 -3.51 4.50 -7.86
N ARG A 58 -4.53 5.20 -7.35
CA ARG A 58 -4.68 6.62 -7.67
C ARG A 58 -3.69 7.44 -6.85
N MET A 59 -3.11 8.48 -7.45
CA MET A 59 -2.15 9.33 -6.76
C MET A 59 -2.76 10.02 -5.52
N LYS A 60 -4.04 10.39 -5.59
CA LYS A 60 -4.79 10.96 -4.46
C LYS A 60 -4.77 10.03 -3.23
N ASP A 61 -4.94 8.73 -3.45
CA ASP A 61 -4.96 7.72 -2.38
C ASP A 61 -3.56 7.54 -1.76
N ILE A 62 -2.50 7.67 -2.56
CA ILE A 62 -1.11 7.61 -2.08
C ILE A 62 -0.78 8.82 -1.20
N ILE A 63 -1.17 10.02 -1.64
CA ILE A 63 -0.97 11.24 -0.85
C ILE A 63 -1.74 11.14 0.47
N HIS A 64 -2.97 10.62 0.43
CA HIS A 64 -3.77 10.41 1.63
C HIS A 64 -3.10 9.41 2.57
N TYR A 65 -2.61 8.28 2.04
CA TYR A 65 -1.83 7.30 2.80
C TYR A 65 -0.59 7.90 3.44
N MET A 66 0.20 8.71 2.72
CA MET A 66 1.42 9.33 3.27
C MET A 66 1.09 10.21 4.49
N LYS A 67 0.02 11.01 4.41
CA LYS A 67 -0.45 11.86 5.53
C LYS A 67 -0.94 11.03 6.71
N LEU A 68 -1.78 10.02 6.45
CA LEU A 68 -2.29 9.16 7.51
C LEU A 68 -1.20 8.29 8.15
N ARG A 69 -0.18 7.90 7.39
CA ARG A 69 0.98 7.17 7.90
C ARG A 69 1.80 8.02 8.86
N GLU A 70 1.98 9.31 8.59
CA GLU A 70 2.68 10.24 9.49
C GLU A 70 1.87 10.45 10.78
N LYS A 71 0.54 10.59 10.68
CA LYS A 71 -0.35 10.77 11.84
C LYS A 71 -0.58 9.49 12.66
N TYR A 72 -0.69 8.34 12.01
CA TYR A 72 -1.04 7.04 12.60
C TYR A 72 -0.14 5.91 12.09
N PRO A 73 1.17 5.93 12.43
CA PRO A 73 2.11 4.95 11.90
C PRO A 73 1.81 3.51 12.33
N GLY A 74 1.10 3.30 13.44
CA GLY A 74 0.70 1.97 13.91
C GLY A 74 -0.29 1.25 13.00
N ARG A 75 -1.22 1.99 12.35
CA ARG A 75 -2.29 1.42 11.52
C ARG A 75 -1.78 0.76 10.24
N TYR A 76 -0.65 1.24 9.73
CA TYR A 76 -0.06 0.78 8.47
C TYR A 76 1.11 -0.18 8.63
N LYS A 77 1.46 -0.52 9.88
CA LYS A 77 2.46 -1.54 10.15
C LYS A 77 1.82 -2.93 10.01
N PRO A 78 2.45 -3.85 9.26
CA PRO A 78 2.02 -5.24 9.29
C PRO A 78 2.12 -5.81 10.71
N PRO A 79 1.28 -6.78 11.06
CA PRO A 79 1.26 -7.36 12.40
C PRO A 79 2.59 -8.06 12.74
N LYS A 80 2.84 -8.20 14.04
CA LYS A 80 4.05 -8.87 14.54
C LYS A 80 4.11 -10.29 13.97
N GLY A 81 5.27 -10.68 13.42
CA GLY A 81 5.44 -11.97 12.75
C GLY A 81 5.20 -11.97 11.23
N TYR A 82 4.61 -10.91 10.65
CA TYR A 82 4.35 -10.82 9.20
C TYR A 82 5.61 -10.96 8.33
N TYR A 83 6.75 -10.48 8.84
CA TYR A 83 8.04 -10.56 8.15
C TYR A 83 8.82 -11.86 8.45
N MET A 84 8.40 -12.65 9.44
CA MET A 84 9.15 -13.80 9.94
C MET A 84 8.88 -15.09 9.14
N ASP A 85 7.81 -15.12 8.35
CA ASP A 85 7.54 -16.24 7.46
C ASP A 85 8.42 -16.14 6.20
N THR A 86 9.39 -17.04 6.10
CA THR A 86 10.32 -17.22 4.98
C THR A 86 9.82 -18.24 3.96
N SER A 87 8.69 -18.92 4.21
CA SER A 87 8.15 -19.93 3.31
C SER A 87 7.18 -19.31 2.30
N SER A 88 7.59 -19.28 1.03
CA SER A 88 6.87 -18.60 -0.07
C SER A 88 5.43 -19.06 -0.31
N THR A 89 5.01 -20.21 0.24
CA THR A 89 3.70 -20.84 0.01
C THR A 89 2.65 -20.47 1.07
N SER A 90 3.07 -20.19 2.30
CA SER A 90 2.18 -20.11 3.48
C SER A 90 1.52 -18.73 3.66
N HIS A 91 2.16 -17.69 3.11
CA HIS A 91 1.75 -16.31 3.31
C HIS A 91 0.39 -15.95 2.68
N TRP A 92 0.08 -16.47 1.49
CA TRP A 92 -1.22 -16.23 0.84
C TRP A 92 -2.36 -16.93 1.58
N LEU A 93 -2.13 -18.17 2.05
CA LEU A 93 -3.09 -18.92 2.86
C LEU A 93 -3.35 -18.25 4.23
N ALA A 94 -2.29 -17.78 4.89
CA ALA A 94 -2.40 -17.14 6.20
C ALA A 94 -3.18 -15.81 6.19
N MET A 95 -3.42 -15.23 5.01
CA MET A 95 -4.16 -13.99 4.84
C MET A 95 -5.66 -14.20 4.51
N GLN A 96 -6.05 -15.39 4.04
CA GLN A 96 -7.44 -15.66 3.62
C GLN A 96 -8.41 -15.89 4.79
N ASN A 97 -7.87 -16.13 6.00
CA ASN A 97 -8.63 -16.43 7.23
C ASN A 97 -8.65 -15.27 8.25
N ARG A 98 -8.45 -14.02 7.83
CA ARG A 98 -8.43 -12.88 8.76
C ARG A 98 -9.65 -11.99 8.52
N GLU A 99 -10.64 -12.11 9.40
CA GLU A 99 -11.81 -11.22 9.42
C GLU A 99 -11.37 -9.76 9.56
N LEU A 100 -11.96 -8.90 8.73
CA LEU A 100 -11.75 -7.46 8.78
C LEU A 100 -12.39 -6.92 10.07
N PRO A 101 -11.76 -5.96 10.78
CA PRO A 101 -12.44 -5.26 11.85
C PRO A 101 -13.67 -4.55 11.28
N PRO A 102 -14.85 -4.68 11.91
CA PRO A 102 -16.05 -3.96 11.50
C PRO A 102 -15.82 -2.48 11.80
N ASP A 103 -15.70 -1.66 10.75
CA ASP A 103 -16.08 -0.24 10.68
C ASP A 103 -15.38 0.42 9.47
N VAL A 104 -16.03 0.28 8.30
CA VAL A 104 -15.95 1.19 7.14
C VAL A 104 -17.37 1.59 6.80
#